data_AF-A0A3P7KIZ0-F1
#
_entry.id   AF-A0A3P7KIZ0-F1
#
_cell.length_a   1.000
_cell.length_b   1.000
_cell.length_c   1.000
_cell.angle_alpha   90.00
_cell.angle_beta   90.00
_cell.angle_gamma   90.00
#
_symmetry.space_group_name_H-M   'P 1'
#
loop_
_entity.id
_entity.type
_entity.pdbx_description
1 polymer ?
#
loop_
_entity_poly.entity_id
_entity_poly.type
_entity_poly.pdbx_seq_one_letter_code
_entity_poly.pdbx_strand_id
1 'polypeptide(L)'
;METACVEFLKQSLGADNAFMLLTQARLFDEPQLAKLCLEIIDKNTFEALNGEGFTDIDLETLCLVLARDTLRIKEAQLFQAVVRWSTEECARRGLEPTTENRRAVLGRAVQLIRFPLMTVEEFAQSAAQSGLLTDREVVNLFLYFTVNPKPSIGFNDNPRCSVAGKELVVSRFQRIDGRWGYSGTPDRIKFTVDRKIYVVGFGLYGAIHGPH
;
A
#
# COMPACT_ATOMS: atom_id res chain seq x y z
N MET A 1 -0.70 17.16 -32.36
CA MET A 1 -1.93 16.36 -32.16
C MET A 1 -1.81 15.48 -30.90
N GLU A 2 -0.62 14.95 -30.59
CA GLU A 2 -0.32 14.21 -29.34
C GLU A 2 -0.57 15.00 -28.05
N THR A 3 -0.17 16.27 -27.98
CA THR A 3 -0.34 17.10 -26.77
C THR A 3 -1.79 17.28 -26.33
N ALA A 4 -2.72 17.44 -27.28
CA ALA A 4 -4.16 17.55 -26.96
C ALA A 4 -4.75 16.23 -26.45
N CYS A 5 -4.26 15.10 -26.96
CA CYS A 5 -4.66 13.77 -26.50
C CYS A 5 -4.16 13.51 -25.08
N VAL A 6 -2.88 13.84 -24.81
CA VAL A 6 -2.30 13.73 -23.46
C VAL A 6 -3.02 14.64 -22.46
N GLU A 7 -3.35 15.88 -22.83
CA GLU A 7 -4.12 16.79 -21.97
C GLU A 7 -5.53 16.25 -21.67
N PHE A 8 -6.22 15.68 -22.66
CA PHE A 8 -7.51 15.05 -22.44
C PHE A 8 -7.41 13.81 -21.54
N LEU A 9 -6.39 12.98 -21.74
CA LEU A 9 -6.14 11.80 -20.90
C LEU A 9 -5.83 12.19 -19.45
N LYS A 10 -5.11 13.29 -19.22
CA LYS A 10 -4.87 13.83 -17.87
C LYS A 10 -6.18 14.26 -17.18
N GLN A 11 -7.15 14.79 -17.93
CA GLN A 11 -8.44 15.24 -17.37
C GLN A 11 -9.39 14.09 -17.04
N SER A 12 -9.27 12.97 -17.77
CA SER A 12 -10.09 11.77 -17.58
C SER A 12 -9.41 10.69 -16.75
N LEU A 13 -8.24 10.97 -16.17
CA LEU A 13 -7.45 10.00 -15.41
C LEU A 13 -8.12 9.69 -14.05
N GLY A 14 -8.55 8.45 -13.89
CA GLY A 14 -9.19 7.90 -12.72
C GLY A 14 -8.49 6.64 -12.22
N ALA A 15 -8.87 6.15 -11.04
CA ALA A 15 -8.27 4.93 -10.47
C ALA A 15 -8.52 3.68 -11.35
N ASP A 16 -9.66 3.65 -12.02
CA ASP A 16 -10.14 2.59 -12.91
C ASP A 16 -9.33 2.45 -14.21
N ASN A 17 -8.85 3.58 -14.76
CA ASN A 17 -8.09 3.59 -16.01
C ASN A 17 -6.58 3.87 -15.83
N ALA A 18 -6.12 4.15 -14.60
CA ALA A 18 -4.73 4.55 -14.35
C ALA A 18 -3.69 3.50 -14.76
N PHE A 19 -3.95 2.20 -14.56
CA PHE A 19 -3.01 1.15 -14.98
C PHE A 19 -2.92 1.02 -16.50
N MET A 20 -4.06 1.10 -17.19
CA MET A 20 -4.08 1.10 -18.66
C MET A 20 -3.30 2.29 -19.21
N LEU A 21 -3.54 3.49 -18.69
CA LEU A 21 -2.84 4.71 -19.11
C LEU A 21 -1.37 4.70 -18.73
N LEU A 22 -1.00 4.09 -17.60
CA LEU A 22 0.40 3.89 -17.24
C LEU A 22 1.12 3.01 -18.28
N THR A 23 0.50 1.90 -18.68
CA THR A 23 1.07 1.01 -19.72
C THR A 23 1.25 1.75 -21.03
N GLN A 24 0.25 2.53 -21.47
CA GLN A 24 0.36 3.35 -22.69
C GLN A 24 1.44 4.43 -22.55
N ALA A 25 1.48 5.16 -21.44
CA ALA A 25 2.49 6.19 -21.21
C ALA A 25 3.91 5.62 -21.22
N ARG A 26 4.10 4.40 -20.74
CA ARG A 26 5.39 3.69 -20.83
C ARG A 26 5.71 3.26 -22.26
N LEU A 27 4.71 2.78 -23.01
CA LEU A 27 4.89 2.34 -24.40
C LEU A 27 5.28 3.49 -25.33
N PHE A 28 4.77 4.69 -25.08
CA PHE A 28 5.07 5.91 -25.85
C PHE A 28 6.20 6.77 -25.26
N ASP A 29 6.93 6.28 -24.26
CA ASP A 29 8.01 7.01 -23.57
C ASP A 29 7.58 8.42 -23.07
N GLU A 30 6.40 8.52 -22.46
CA GLU A 30 5.82 9.74 -21.90
C GLU A 30 5.97 9.82 -20.36
N PRO A 31 7.14 10.25 -19.83
CA PRO A 31 7.45 10.15 -18.41
C PRO A 31 6.57 11.04 -17.52
N GLN A 32 6.10 12.18 -18.04
CA GLN A 32 5.21 13.08 -17.29
C GLN A 32 3.83 12.44 -17.07
N LEU A 33 3.29 11.78 -18.09
CA LEU A 33 2.01 11.08 -18.00
C LEU A 33 2.15 9.84 -17.12
N ALA A 34 3.24 9.07 -17.27
CA ALA A 34 3.50 7.92 -16.41
C ALA A 34 3.59 8.32 -14.94
N LYS A 35 4.28 9.42 -14.62
CA LYS A 35 4.35 9.96 -13.26
C LYS A 35 2.95 10.31 -12.72
N LEU A 36 2.12 10.98 -13.52
CA LEU A 36 0.77 11.34 -13.10
C LEU A 36 -0.09 10.08 -12.84
N CYS A 37 0.00 9.07 -13.69
CA CYS A 37 -0.69 7.78 -13.49
C CYS A 37 -0.26 7.13 -12.17
N LEU A 38 1.04 7.11 -11.88
CA LEU A 38 1.56 6.57 -10.62
C LEU A 38 1.09 7.36 -9.39
N GLU A 39 0.99 8.69 -9.48
CA GLU A 39 0.46 9.52 -8.40
C GLU A 39 -1.03 9.23 -8.11
N ILE A 40 -1.82 8.95 -9.16
CA ILE A 40 -3.23 8.55 -9.00
C ILE A 40 -3.34 7.15 -8.40
N ILE A 41 -2.49 6.21 -8.83
CA ILE A 41 -2.40 4.85 -8.24
C ILE A 41 -1.98 4.94 -6.77
N ASP A 42 -1.04 5.80 -6.39
CA ASP A 42 -0.65 5.96 -4.99
C ASP A 42 -1.79 6.53 -4.13
N LYS A 43 -2.58 7.45 -4.67
CA LYS A 43 -3.69 8.10 -3.93
C LYS A 43 -4.88 7.17 -3.76
N ASN A 44 -5.20 6.37 -4.79
CA ASN A 44 -6.36 5.49 -4.86
C ASN A 44 -5.90 4.03 -5.03
N THR A 45 -4.91 3.60 -4.23
CA THR A 45 -4.23 2.30 -4.43
C THR A 45 -5.19 1.13 -4.36
N PHE A 46 -6.13 1.16 -3.41
CA PHE A 46 -7.06 0.06 -3.23
C PHE A 46 -8.02 -0.07 -4.42
N GLU A 47 -8.59 1.03 -4.90
CA GLU A 47 -9.45 1.02 -6.08
C GLU A 47 -8.67 0.61 -7.34
N ALA A 48 -7.50 1.21 -7.55
CA ALA A 48 -6.69 0.95 -8.74
C ALA A 48 -6.26 -0.51 -8.84
N LEU A 49 -5.78 -1.11 -7.74
CA LEU A 49 -5.35 -2.51 -7.74
C LEU A 49 -6.51 -3.47 -7.98
N ASN A 50 -7.73 -3.11 -7.57
CA ASN A 50 -8.95 -3.90 -7.79
C ASN A 50 -9.60 -3.70 -9.16
N GLY A 51 -9.18 -2.68 -9.91
CA GLY A 51 -9.58 -2.51 -11.30
C GLY A 51 -9.00 -3.60 -12.21
N GLU A 52 -9.73 -3.91 -13.28
CA GLU A 52 -9.32 -4.90 -14.30
C GLU A 52 -8.00 -4.52 -14.97
N GLY A 53 -7.74 -3.21 -15.14
CA GLY A 53 -6.50 -2.73 -15.74
C GLY A 53 -5.24 -3.14 -14.98
N PHE A 54 -5.32 -3.49 -13.68
CA PHE A 54 -4.15 -3.95 -12.93
C PHE A 54 -3.68 -5.33 -13.39
N THR A 55 -4.57 -6.28 -13.67
CA THR A 55 -4.19 -7.63 -14.11
C THR A 55 -3.61 -7.65 -15.52
N ASP A 56 -3.85 -6.58 -16.30
CA ASP A 56 -3.39 -6.44 -17.69
C ASP A 56 -1.96 -5.92 -17.84
N ILE A 57 -1.32 -5.47 -16.76
CA ILE A 57 0.04 -4.93 -16.82
C ILE A 57 1.09 -6.04 -16.98
N ASP A 58 2.22 -5.69 -17.62
CA ASP A 58 3.38 -6.56 -17.72
C ASP A 58 4.15 -6.68 -16.38
N LEU A 59 5.04 -7.67 -16.30
CA LEU A 59 5.85 -7.92 -15.10
C LEU A 59 6.72 -6.71 -14.72
N GLU A 60 7.19 -5.94 -15.71
CA GLU A 60 8.04 -4.77 -15.46
C GLU A 60 7.25 -3.65 -14.76
N THR A 61 6.03 -3.38 -15.23
CA THR A 61 5.09 -2.43 -14.63
C THR A 61 4.71 -2.89 -13.23
N LEU A 62 4.43 -4.19 -13.05
CA LEU A 62 4.16 -4.76 -11.73
C LEU A 62 5.33 -4.49 -10.78
N CYS A 63 6.56 -4.81 -11.19
CA CYS A 63 7.74 -4.56 -10.37
C CYS A 63 7.91 -3.07 -10.04
N LEU A 64 7.71 -2.20 -11.04
CA LEU A 64 7.80 -0.75 -10.86
C LEU A 64 6.80 -0.27 -9.80
N VAL A 65 5.57 -0.78 -9.81
CA VAL A 65 4.52 -0.41 -8.85
C VAL A 65 4.85 -0.97 -7.46
N LEU A 66 5.21 -2.26 -7.37
CA LEU A 66 5.56 -2.92 -6.10
C LEU A 66 6.84 -2.37 -5.45
N ALA A 67 7.72 -1.71 -6.20
CA ALA A 67 8.90 -1.06 -5.64
C ALA A 67 8.57 0.26 -4.90
N ARG A 68 7.40 0.86 -5.14
CA ARG A 68 7.06 2.20 -4.64
C ARG A 68 6.80 2.22 -3.14
N ASP A 69 7.51 3.09 -2.43
CA ASP A 69 7.19 3.39 -1.04
C ASP A 69 5.89 4.18 -0.88
N THR A 70 5.28 4.71 -1.94
CA THR A 70 4.16 5.65 -1.87
C THR A 70 2.77 5.01 -1.87
N LEU A 71 2.67 3.69 -2.05
CA LEU A 71 1.39 2.98 -2.09
C LEU A 71 0.67 3.05 -0.73
N ARG A 72 -0.63 3.38 -0.76
CA ARG A 72 -1.46 3.52 0.44
C ARG A 72 -2.30 2.26 0.68
N ILE A 73 -1.64 1.15 0.97
CA ILE A 73 -2.29 -0.15 1.16
C ILE A 73 -1.56 -1.00 2.20
N LYS A 74 -2.28 -1.92 2.86
CA LYS A 74 -1.65 -2.95 3.70
C LYS A 74 -0.96 -4.00 2.84
N GLU A 75 0.19 -4.52 3.28
CA GLU A 75 0.92 -5.56 2.53
C GLU A 75 0.09 -6.81 2.30
N ALA A 76 -0.77 -7.21 3.24
CA ALA A 76 -1.68 -8.35 3.07
C ALA A 76 -2.62 -8.16 1.86
N GLN A 77 -3.18 -6.96 1.69
CA GLN A 77 -4.06 -6.66 0.56
C GLN A 77 -3.28 -6.52 -0.75
N LEU A 78 -2.08 -5.92 -0.71
CA LEU A 78 -1.18 -5.86 -1.86
C LEU A 78 -0.82 -7.27 -2.34
N PHE A 79 -0.50 -8.17 -1.42
CA PHE A 79 -0.20 -9.57 -1.73
C PHE A 79 -1.37 -10.27 -2.41
N GLN A 80 -2.62 -10.07 -1.95
CA GLN A 80 -3.80 -10.63 -2.62
C GLN A 80 -3.96 -10.11 -4.06
N ALA A 81 -3.71 -8.83 -4.30
CA ALA A 81 -3.71 -8.29 -5.66
C ALA A 81 -2.64 -8.98 -6.52
N VAL A 82 -1.43 -9.18 -6.00
CA VAL A 82 -0.34 -9.88 -6.71
C VAL A 82 -0.66 -11.35 -6.99
N VAL A 83 -1.34 -12.03 -6.06
CA VAL A 83 -1.85 -13.40 -6.31
C VAL A 83 -2.84 -13.38 -7.47
N ARG A 84 -3.79 -12.45 -7.50
CA ARG A 84 -4.74 -12.28 -8.62
C ARG A 84 -4.00 -12.05 -9.95
N TRP A 85 -3.04 -11.14 -9.96
CA TRP A 85 -2.20 -10.88 -11.15
C TRP A 85 -1.48 -12.15 -11.63
N SER A 86 -0.92 -12.95 -10.71
CA SER A 86 -0.20 -14.17 -11.09
C SER A 86 -1.11 -15.24 -11.72
N THR A 87 -2.37 -15.32 -11.29
CA THR A 87 -3.35 -16.23 -11.89
C THR A 87 -3.69 -15.81 -13.32
N GLU A 88 -3.95 -14.52 -13.54
CA GLU A 88 -4.25 -13.98 -14.88
C GLU A 88 -3.04 -14.08 -15.82
N GLU A 89 -1.83 -13.84 -15.32
CA GLU A 89 -0.60 -13.98 -16.11
C GLU A 89 -0.33 -15.45 -16.48
N CYS A 90 -0.63 -16.41 -15.61
CA CYS A 90 -0.61 -17.83 -15.98
C CYS A 90 -1.60 -18.12 -17.12
N ALA A 91 -2.85 -17.67 -17.00
CA ALA A 91 -3.86 -17.84 -18.03
C ALA A 91 -3.43 -17.21 -19.37
N ARG A 92 -2.87 -16.00 -19.35
CA ARG A 92 -2.33 -15.30 -20.53
C ARG A 92 -1.20 -16.09 -21.23
N ARG A 93 -0.39 -16.82 -20.47
CA ARG A 93 0.68 -17.69 -20.99
C ARG A 93 0.22 -19.10 -21.34
N GLY A 94 -1.08 -19.41 -21.19
CA GLY A 94 -1.61 -20.76 -21.41
C GLY A 94 -1.11 -21.79 -20.39
N LEU A 95 -0.78 -21.34 -19.17
CA LEU A 95 -0.33 -22.18 -18.07
C LEU A 95 -1.45 -22.39 -17.05
N GLU A 96 -1.56 -23.61 -16.53
CA GLU A 96 -2.39 -23.86 -15.35
C GLU A 96 -1.85 -23.06 -14.14
N PRO A 97 -2.70 -22.42 -13.32
CA PRO A 97 -2.28 -21.54 -12.23
C PRO A 97 -1.83 -22.32 -10.99
N THR A 98 -0.90 -23.27 -11.16
CA THR A 98 -0.25 -24.00 -10.06
C THR A 98 0.64 -23.07 -9.22
N THR A 99 1.05 -23.53 -8.04
CA THR A 99 1.97 -22.80 -7.16
C THR A 99 3.30 -22.51 -7.84
N GLU A 100 3.84 -23.48 -8.58
CA GLU A 100 5.12 -23.39 -9.27
C GLU A 100 5.04 -22.40 -10.43
N ASN A 101 3.98 -22.48 -11.24
CA ASN A 101 3.77 -21.58 -12.38
C ASN A 101 3.56 -20.15 -11.90
N ARG A 102 2.73 -19.93 -10.86
CA ARG A 102 2.50 -18.59 -10.30
C ARG A 102 3.79 -17.98 -9.73
N ARG A 103 4.58 -18.77 -9.00
CA ARG A 103 5.92 -18.35 -8.51
C ARG A 103 6.83 -18.00 -9.69
N ALA A 104 6.82 -18.79 -10.77
CA ALA A 104 7.65 -18.58 -11.94
C ALA A 104 7.28 -17.29 -12.71
N VAL A 105 5.99 -17.03 -12.95
CA VAL A 105 5.55 -15.80 -13.65
C VAL A 105 5.78 -14.54 -12.82
N LEU A 106 5.65 -14.63 -11.48
CA LEU A 106 5.95 -13.51 -10.58
C LEU A 106 7.45 -13.22 -10.51
N GLY A 107 8.30 -14.26 -10.51
CA GLY A 107 9.76 -14.11 -10.46
C GLY A 107 10.22 -13.15 -9.36
N ARG A 108 10.88 -12.05 -9.75
CA ARG A 108 11.41 -11.04 -8.81
C ARG A 108 10.34 -10.21 -8.09
N ALA A 109 9.11 -10.17 -8.61
CA ALA A 109 8.03 -9.40 -8.00
C ALA A 109 7.69 -9.88 -6.59
N VAL A 110 7.87 -11.19 -6.29
CA VAL A 110 7.62 -11.74 -4.96
C VAL A 110 8.51 -11.09 -3.89
N GLN A 111 9.77 -10.78 -4.23
CA GLN A 111 10.72 -10.16 -3.30
C GLN A 111 10.41 -8.67 -3.03
N LEU A 112 9.52 -8.06 -3.82
CA LEU A 112 9.09 -6.67 -3.62
C LEU A 112 7.92 -6.55 -2.63
N ILE A 113 7.29 -7.67 -2.24
CA ILE A 113 6.30 -7.71 -1.18
C ILE A 113 7.00 -7.66 0.18
N ARG A 114 6.51 -6.81 1.08
CA ARG A 114 7.12 -6.57 2.40
C ARG A 114 6.41 -7.41 3.44
N PHE A 115 6.48 -8.74 3.30
CA PHE A 115 5.88 -9.69 4.25
C PHE A 115 6.15 -9.38 5.74
N PRO A 116 7.32 -8.86 6.15
CA PRO A 116 7.60 -8.50 7.55
C PRO A 116 6.66 -7.45 8.16
N LEU A 117 5.93 -6.73 7.32
CA LEU A 117 4.96 -5.70 7.73
C LEU A 117 3.52 -6.21 7.81
N MET A 118 3.27 -7.48 7.50
CA MET A 118 2.00 -8.14 7.82
C MET A 118 1.97 -8.50 9.31
N THR A 119 0.76 -8.62 9.88
CA THR A 119 0.64 -9.30 11.18
C THR A 119 0.91 -10.80 11.02
N VAL A 120 1.20 -11.49 12.13
CA VAL A 120 1.43 -12.93 12.12
C VAL A 120 0.20 -13.67 11.61
N GLU A 121 -0.98 -13.20 12.01
CA GLU A 121 -2.28 -13.73 11.60
C GLU A 121 -2.52 -13.50 10.10
N GLU A 122 -2.30 -12.27 9.62
CA GLU A 122 -2.42 -11.92 8.21
C GLU A 122 -1.49 -12.79 7.35
N PHE A 123 -0.23 -12.95 7.77
CA PHE A 123 0.76 -13.78 7.08
C PHE A 123 0.38 -15.27 7.08
N ALA A 124 0.01 -15.81 8.26
CA ALA A 124 -0.33 -17.22 8.43
C ALA A 124 -1.57 -17.62 7.63
N GLN A 125 -2.56 -16.73 7.50
CA GLN A 125 -3.80 -16.98 6.75
C GLN A 125 -3.66 -16.78 5.24
N SER A 126 -2.60 -16.10 4.78
CA SER A 126 -2.43 -15.75 3.36
C SER A 126 -1.11 -16.27 2.79
N ALA A 127 -0.04 -15.49 2.89
CA ALA A 127 1.24 -15.75 2.25
C ALA A 127 1.85 -17.11 2.61
N ALA A 128 1.75 -17.52 3.89
CA ALA A 128 2.28 -18.80 4.35
C ALA A 128 1.61 -20.02 3.71
N GLN A 129 0.32 -19.91 3.34
CA GLN A 129 -0.46 -21.01 2.74
C GLN A 129 -0.54 -20.93 1.22
N SER A 130 -0.06 -19.83 0.63
CA SER A 130 -0.20 -19.56 -0.80
C SER A 130 0.61 -20.48 -1.72
N GLY A 131 1.66 -21.13 -1.17
CA GLY A 131 2.69 -21.84 -1.94
C GLY A 131 3.59 -20.93 -2.79
N LEU A 132 3.43 -19.60 -2.68
CA LEU A 132 4.28 -18.62 -3.38
C LEU A 132 5.57 -18.33 -2.63
N LEU A 133 5.75 -18.82 -1.41
CA LEU A 133 6.99 -18.72 -0.64
C LEU A 133 7.56 -20.13 -0.46
N THR A 134 8.88 -20.24 -0.47
CA THR A 134 9.57 -21.48 -0.09
C THR A 134 9.42 -21.75 1.40
N ASP A 135 9.47 -23.02 1.81
CA ASP A 135 9.39 -23.39 3.23
C ASP A 135 10.43 -22.65 4.08
N ARG A 136 11.64 -22.43 3.53
CA ARG A 136 12.69 -21.65 4.18
C ARG A 136 12.30 -20.19 4.37
N GLU A 137 11.69 -19.54 3.37
CA GLU A 137 11.20 -18.17 3.49
C GLU A 137 10.09 -18.08 4.54
N VAL A 138 9.16 -19.04 4.54
CA VAL A 138 8.04 -19.09 5.52
C VAL A 138 8.57 -19.24 6.95
N VAL A 139 9.47 -20.20 7.20
CA VAL A 139 10.08 -20.42 8.51
C VAL A 139 10.85 -19.17 8.97
N ASN A 140 11.65 -18.56 8.08
CA ASN A 140 12.40 -17.35 8.40
C ASN A 140 11.47 -16.16 8.78
N LEU A 141 10.35 -16.01 8.08
CA LEU A 141 9.37 -14.97 8.40
C LEU A 141 8.67 -15.23 9.74
N PHE A 142 8.30 -16.48 10.05
CA PHE A 142 7.76 -16.82 11.38
C PHE A 142 8.77 -16.55 12.52
N LEU A 143 10.05 -16.85 12.31
CA LEU A 143 11.09 -16.49 13.27
C LEU A 143 11.23 -14.96 13.39
N TYR A 144 11.15 -14.23 12.29
CA TYR A 144 11.19 -12.76 12.29
C TYR A 144 10.06 -12.15 13.13
N PHE A 145 8.86 -12.73 13.10
CA PHE A 145 7.73 -12.24 13.88
C PHE A 145 7.82 -12.54 15.37
N THR A 146 8.53 -13.59 15.78
CA THR A 146 8.45 -14.14 17.14
C THR A 146 9.71 -13.93 17.99
N VAL A 147 10.88 -13.81 17.36
CA VAL A 147 12.18 -13.81 18.05
C VAL A 147 12.75 -12.38 18.18
N ASN A 148 13.43 -12.13 19.31
CA ASN A 148 14.17 -10.89 19.57
C ASN A 148 15.58 -11.25 20.09
N PRO A 149 16.69 -10.81 19.46
CA PRO A 149 16.76 -9.90 18.31
C PRO A 149 16.18 -10.51 17.03
N LYS A 150 15.58 -9.67 16.20
CA LYS A 150 15.00 -10.09 14.92
C LYS A 150 16.11 -10.59 13.97
N PRO A 151 15.96 -11.78 13.36
CA PRO A 151 16.90 -12.29 12.38
C PRO A 151 16.94 -11.42 11.12
N SER A 152 18.07 -11.46 10.41
CA SER A 152 18.17 -10.89 9.06
C SER A 152 17.38 -11.75 8.07
N ILE A 153 16.61 -11.10 7.20
CA ILE A 153 15.75 -11.73 6.20
C ILE A 153 15.92 -11.04 4.85
N GLY A 154 15.57 -11.74 3.76
CA GLY A 154 15.70 -11.24 2.39
C GLY A 154 14.60 -10.28 1.93
N PHE A 155 13.69 -9.88 2.83
CA PHE A 155 12.55 -9.02 2.50
C PHE A 155 12.73 -7.64 3.13
N ASN A 156 12.32 -6.60 2.40
CA ASN A 156 12.31 -5.24 2.90
C ASN A 156 11.26 -5.12 4.02
N ASP A 157 11.67 -4.57 5.17
CA ASP A 157 10.83 -4.34 6.35
C ASP A 157 10.59 -2.84 6.62
N ASN A 158 10.94 -1.97 5.67
CA ASN A 158 10.61 -0.55 5.73
C ASN A 158 9.14 -0.34 5.34
N PRO A 159 8.32 0.32 6.19
CA PRO A 159 6.93 0.64 5.84
C PRO A 159 6.80 1.41 4.53
N ARG A 160 5.76 1.08 3.75
CA ARG A 160 5.27 1.99 2.71
C ARG A 160 4.63 3.21 3.36
N CYS A 161 4.15 4.14 2.54
CA CYS A 161 3.30 5.27 2.90
C CYS A 161 1.91 4.73 3.26
N SER A 162 1.87 3.81 4.21
CA SER A 162 0.65 3.29 4.78
C SER A 162 0.07 4.40 5.65
N VAL A 163 -1.20 4.70 5.41
CA VAL A 163 -2.04 5.36 6.43
C VAL A 163 -2.07 4.49 7.70
N ALA A 164 -1.80 3.19 7.57
CA ALA A 164 -1.57 2.24 8.64
C ALA A 164 -0.11 2.28 9.14
N GLY A 165 0.28 3.36 9.80
CA GLY A 165 1.32 3.32 10.82
C GLY A 165 0.70 2.98 12.17
N LYS A 166 1.52 2.72 13.20
CA LYS A 166 1.01 2.74 14.59
C LYS A 166 0.46 4.14 14.85
N GLU A 167 -0.86 4.26 14.97
CA GLU A 167 -1.48 5.52 15.37
C GLU A 167 -0.93 5.92 16.74
N LEU A 168 -0.28 7.07 16.78
CA LEU A 168 0.24 7.66 18.01
C LEU A 168 -0.80 8.68 18.48
N VAL A 169 -1.59 8.28 19.46
CA VAL A 169 -2.51 9.19 20.13
C VAL A 169 -1.74 9.93 21.22
N VAL A 170 -1.58 11.24 21.04
CA VAL A 170 -0.96 12.12 22.03
C VAL A 170 -2.07 12.86 22.77
N SER A 171 -2.37 12.40 23.99
CA SER A 171 -3.31 13.09 24.88
C SER A 171 -2.55 14.14 25.69
N ARG A 172 -2.83 15.43 25.43
CA ARG A 172 -2.24 16.55 26.19
C ARG A 172 -2.59 16.49 27.68
N PHE A 173 -3.77 15.98 28.02
CA PHE A 173 -4.27 15.90 29.39
C PHE A 173 -4.58 14.46 29.76
N GLN A 174 -4.00 13.97 30.86
CA GLN A 174 -4.26 12.61 31.40
C GLN A 174 -5.47 12.59 32.34
N ARG A 175 -5.88 13.75 32.87
CA ARG A 175 -7.08 13.96 33.68
C ARG A 175 -7.79 15.21 33.20
N ILE A 176 -9.10 15.13 33.08
CA ILE A 176 -9.97 16.23 32.67
C ILE A 176 -10.93 16.44 33.84
N ASP A 177 -10.66 17.44 34.67
CA ASP A 177 -11.52 17.83 35.78
C ASP A 177 -12.05 19.24 35.51
N GLY A 178 -13.37 19.41 35.62
CA GLY A 178 -14.04 20.71 35.57
C GLY A 178 -14.83 21.02 34.29
N ARG A 179 -15.72 22.01 34.40
CA ARG A 179 -16.49 22.56 33.28
C ARG A 179 -15.56 23.45 32.44
N TRP A 180 -15.46 23.17 31.15
CA TRP A 180 -14.78 24.04 30.19
C TRP A 180 -15.75 25.14 29.72
N GLY A 181 -15.33 26.40 29.79
CA GLY A 181 -16.06 27.55 29.27
C GLY A 181 -15.20 28.34 28.31
N TYR A 182 -15.64 28.49 27.06
CA TYR A 182 -14.91 29.24 26.04
C TYR A 182 -15.30 30.72 26.07
N SER A 183 -14.35 31.59 26.40
CA SER A 183 -14.49 33.05 26.28
C SER A 183 -13.18 33.64 25.75
N GLY A 184 -12.99 33.64 24.43
CA GLY A 184 -11.74 34.12 23.84
C GLY A 184 -11.58 33.89 22.33
N THR A 185 -10.35 34.02 21.86
CA THR A 185 -9.91 33.79 20.47
C THR A 185 -9.76 32.30 20.15
N PRO A 186 -9.83 31.88 18.87
CA PRO A 186 -9.86 30.47 18.47
C PRO A 186 -8.70 29.63 19.05
N ASP A 187 -9.02 28.46 19.57
CA ASP A 187 -8.03 27.47 20.00
C ASP A 187 -7.18 26.98 18.82
N ARG A 188 -5.89 26.77 19.07
CA ARG A 188 -4.95 26.27 18.06
C ARG A 188 -4.15 25.12 18.62
N ILE A 189 -4.05 24.05 17.84
CA ILE A 189 -3.14 22.93 18.12
C ILE A 189 -1.85 23.17 17.34
N LYS A 190 -0.72 23.14 18.06
CA LYS A 190 0.62 23.21 17.47
C LYS A 190 1.44 22.03 17.98
N PHE A 191 2.02 21.28 17.06
CA PHE A 191 2.94 20.19 17.38
C PHE A 191 4.16 20.27 16.44
N THR A 192 5.24 19.61 16.84
CA THR A 192 6.47 19.48 16.04
C THR A 192 6.78 18.00 15.91
N VAL A 193 7.35 17.62 14.77
CA VAL A 193 7.71 16.24 14.48
C VAL A 193 9.16 16.15 14.01
N ASP A 194 9.81 15.04 14.33
CA ASP A 194 11.16 14.70 13.91
C ASP A 194 11.21 14.03 12.52
N ARG A 195 10.04 13.65 11.99
CA ARG A 195 9.87 12.97 10.70
C ARG A 195 8.54 13.37 10.05
N LYS A 196 8.36 13.03 8.77
CA LYS A 196 7.07 13.22 8.08
C LYS A 196 5.99 12.37 8.77
N ILE A 197 4.83 12.98 9.03
CA ILE A 197 3.66 12.32 9.61
C ILE A 197 2.39 12.67 8.84
N TYR A 198 1.33 11.88 9.07
CA TYR A 198 -0.04 12.20 8.68
C TYR A 198 -0.87 12.48 9.93
N VAL A 199 -1.63 13.58 9.92
CA VAL A 199 -2.62 13.85 10.97
C VAL A 199 -3.91 13.17 10.58
N VAL A 200 -4.27 12.11 11.31
CA VAL A 200 -5.48 11.31 11.04
C VAL A 200 -6.73 11.95 11.68
N GLY A 201 -6.57 12.65 12.80
CA GLY A 201 -7.65 13.37 13.47
C GLY A 201 -7.17 14.12 14.72
N PHE A 202 -8.08 14.87 15.35
CA PHE A 202 -7.86 15.50 16.65
C PHE A 202 -9.14 15.38 17.50
N GLY A 203 -8.99 15.14 18.79
CA GLY A 203 -10.09 15.14 19.76
C GLY A 203 -10.09 16.44 20.57
N LEU A 204 -11.23 17.13 20.65
CA LEU A 204 -11.41 18.29 21.52
C LEU A 204 -12.27 17.88 22.72
N TYR A 205 -11.81 18.23 23.93
CA TYR A 205 -12.61 18.11 25.15
C TYR A 205 -13.21 19.47 25.50
N GLY A 206 -14.54 19.54 25.63
CA GLY A 206 -15.21 20.81 25.94
C GLY A 206 -16.73 20.77 26.12
N ALA A 207 -17.37 19.60 26.21
CA ALA A 207 -18.82 19.53 26.42
C ALA A 207 -19.17 19.76 27.90
N ILE A 208 -20.11 20.69 28.14
CA ILE A 208 -20.65 21.02 29.48
C ILE A 208 -21.44 19.84 30.07
N HIS A 209 -21.87 18.92 29.21
CA HIS A 209 -22.51 17.65 29.56
C HIS A 209 -21.47 16.57 29.32
N GLY A 210 -21.17 15.76 30.34
CA GLY A 210 -20.14 14.71 30.30
C GLY A 210 -20.37 13.67 29.20
N PRO A 211 -19.48 12.66 29.10
CA PRO A 211 -19.56 11.66 28.04
C PRO A 211 -20.90 10.90 28.12
N HIS A 212 -21.63 10.85 27.00
CA HIS A 212 -22.69 9.88 26.77
C HIS A 212 -22.08 8.57 26.26
#